data_AF-A0A973RLN6-F1
#
_entry.id   AF-A0A973RLN6-F1
#
_cell.length_a   1.000
_cell.length_b   1.000
_cell.length_c   1.000
_cell.angle_alpha   90.00
_cell.angle_beta   90.00
_cell.angle_gamma   90.00
#
_symmetry.space_group_name_H-M   'P 1'
#
loop_
_entity.id
_entity.type
_entity.pdbx_description
1 polymer ?
#
loop_
_entity_poly.entity_id
_entity_poly.type
_entity_poly.pdbx_seq_one_letter_code
_entity_poly.pdbx_strand_id
1 'polypeptide(L)' 'MTTKELADILRTTPNAVRIMRHRGDAPAGFRRGRQVLYERAVVKAWLARKSEADPLAQRAIA' A
#
# COMPACT_ATOMS: atom_id res chain seq x y z
N MET A 1 5.92 8.85 3.86
CA MET A 1 6.62 7.60 3.50
C MET A 1 6.82 7.53 2.00
N THR A 2 7.88 6.91 1.52
CA THR A 2 8.27 6.78 0.12
C THR A 2 7.76 5.47 -0.47
N THR A 3 7.83 5.31 -1.80
CA THR A 3 7.55 4.03 -2.46
C THR A 3 8.48 2.91 -1.99
N LYS A 4 9.72 3.23 -1.59
CA LYS A 4 10.65 2.23 -1.04
C LYS A 4 10.15 1.71 0.30
N GLU A 5 9.82 2.61 1.23
CA GLU A 5 9.31 2.24 2.55
C GLU A 5 7.98 1.47 2.45
N LEU A 6 7.10 1.85 1.51
CA LEU A 6 5.87 1.09 1.26
C LEU A 6 6.17 -0.32 0.72
N ALA A 7 7.15 -0.45 -0.17
CA ALA A 7 7.57 -1.76 -0.68
C ALA A 7 8.13 -2.66 0.43
N ASP A 8 8.90 -2.08 1.36
CA ASP A 8 9.44 -2.79 2.51
C ASP A 8 8.31 -3.32 3.42
N ILE A 9 7.27 -2.51 3.68
CA ILE A 9 6.07 -2.93 4.45
C ILE A 9 5.35 -4.09 3.75
N LEU A 10 5.19 -4.01 2.44
CA LEU A 10 4.50 -5.02 1.64
C LEU A 10 5.38 -6.24 1.30
N ARG A 11 6.64 -6.25 1.77
CA ARG A 11 7.64 -7.28 1.45
C ARG A 11 7.74 -7.54 -0.06
N THR A 12 7.77 -6.46 -0.85
CA THR A 12 7.84 -6.50 -2.32
C THR A 12 8.86 -5.50 -2.86
N THR A 13 8.95 -5.36 -4.18
CA THR A 13 9.85 -4.39 -4.81
C THR A 13 9.19 -3.03 -5.05
N PRO A 14 9.96 -1.92 -5.07
CA PRO A 14 9.42 -0.61 -5.44
C PRO A 14 8.81 -0.58 -6.85
N ASN A 15 9.25 -1.45 -7.76
CA ASN A 15 8.66 -1.58 -9.10
C ASN A 15 7.27 -2.23 -9.04
N ALA A 16 7.10 -3.27 -8.24
CA ALA A 16 5.79 -3.88 -8.01
C ALA A 16 4.80 -2.84 -7.46
N VAL A 17 5.22 -2.01 -6.49
CA VAL A 17 4.39 -0.91 -5.98
C VAL A 17 4.02 0.11 -7.08
N ARG A 18 4.93 0.43 -8.01
CA ARG A 18 4.61 1.31 -9.15
C ARG A 18 3.55 0.68 -10.07
N ILE A 19 3.66 -0.62 -10.34
CA ILE A 19 2.67 -1.36 -11.14
C ILE A 19 1.32 -1.37 -10.42
N MET A 20 1.29 -1.64 -9.11
CA MET A 20 0.09 -1.57 -8.28
C MET A 20 -0.59 -0.20 -8.39
N ARG A 21 0.19 0.89 -8.27
CA ARG A 21 -0.34 2.25 -8.45
C ARG A 21 -0.92 2.48 -9.83
N HIS A 22 -0.24 2.02 -10.87
CA HIS A 22 -0.73 2.16 -12.24
C HIS A 22 -2.07 1.43 -12.43
N ARG A 23 -2.25 0.29 -11.76
CA ARG A 23 -3.51 -0.48 -11.73
C ARG A 23 -4.57 0.09 -10.77
N GLY A 24 -4.26 1.15 -10.02
CA GLY A 24 -5.16 1.71 -9.01
C GLY A 24 -5.23 0.92 -7.70
N ASP A 25 -4.43 -0.14 -7.53
CA ASP A 25 -4.42 -1.00 -6.34
C ASP A 25 -3.31 -0.60 -5.35
N ALA A 26 -3.31 0.66 -4.95
CA ALA A 26 -2.30 1.20 -4.04
C ALA A 26 -2.87 2.33 -3.19
N PRO A 27 -2.27 2.64 -2.03
CA PRO A 27 -2.72 3.76 -1.21
C PRO A 27 -2.55 5.08 -1.97
N ALA A 28 -3.46 6.02 -1.69
CA ALA A 28 -3.36 7.37 -2.23
C ALA A 28 -2.03 8.01 -1.81
N GLY A 29 -1.40 8.69 -2.77
CA GLY A 29 -0.13 9.35 -2.56
C GLY A 29 0.03 10.48 -3.57
N PHE A 30 0.86 11.45 -3.21
CA PHE A 30 1.07 12.65 -4.00
C PHE A 30 2.52 12.72 -4.49
N ARG A 31 2.71 13.39 -5.62
CA ARG A 31 4.05 13.58 -6.20
C ARG A 31 4.75 14.76 -5.52
N ARG A 32 5.97 14.54 -5.07
CA ARG A 32 6.91 15.59 -4.61
C ARG A 32 8.20 15.46 -5.40
N GLY A 33 8.37 16.33 -6.39
CA GLY A 33 9.48 16.28 -7.34
C GLY A 33 9.48 14.97 -8.15
N ARG A 34 10.56 14.19 -8.02
CA ARG A 34 10.73 12.89 -8.70
C ARG A 34 10.17 11.71 -7.91
N GLN A 35 9.71 11.93 -6.67
CA GLN A 35 9.23 10.88 -5.78
C GLN A 35 7.72 10.96 -5.57
N VAL A 36 7.12 9.81 -5.26
CA VAL A 36 5.76 9.73 -4.73
C VAL A 36 5.85 9.48 -3.24
N LEU A 37 5.13 10.29 -2.48
CA LEU A 37 5.02 10.17 -1.04
C LEU A 37 3.60 9.72 -0.67
N TYR A 38 3.54 8.97 0.43
CA TYR A 38 2.33 8.47 1.04
C TYR A 38 2.25 8.98 2.46
N GLU A 39 1.04 9.30 2.89
CA GLU A 39 0.78 9.59 4.29
C GLU A 39 0.64 8.28 5.07
N ARG A 40 1.24 8.20 6.27
CA ARG A 40 1.22 6.95 7.06
C ARG A 40 -0.20 6.50 7.39
N ALA A 41 -1.08 7.44 7.75
CA ALA A 41 -2.48 7.16 8.07
C ALA A 41 -3.23 6.55 6.88
N VAL A 42 -3.02 7.11 5.68
CA VAL A 42 -3.64 6.61 4.43
C VAL A 42 -3.16 5.19 4.11
N VAL A 43 -1.86 4.90 4.26
CA VAL A 43 -1.32 3.54 4.04
C VAL A 43 -1.92 2.56 5.05
N LYS A 44 -2.00 2.93 6.33
CA LYS A 44 -2.59 2.08 7.38
C LYS A 44 -4.06 1.78 7.09
N ALA A 45 -4.85 2.79 6.73
CA ALA A 45 -6.26 2.62 6.38
C ALA A 45 -6.44 1.72 5.15
N TRP A 46 -5.58 1.85 4.14
CA TRP A 46 -5.62 0.99 2.96
C TRP A 46 -5.28 -0.47 3.29
N LEU A 47 -4.28 -0.71 4.13
CA LEU A 47 -3.92 -2.06 4.60
C LEU A 47 -5.05 -2.71 5.41
N ALA A 48 -5.71 -1.95 6.28
CA ALA A 48 -6.86 -2.43 7.04
C ALA A 48 -7.99 -2.89 6.11
N ARG A 49 -8.36 -2.07 5.13
CA ARG A 49 -9.37 -2.45 4.11
C ARG A 49 -8.97 -3.68 3.31
N LYS A 50 -7.68 -3.84 2.98
CA LYS A 50 -7.16 -5.04 2.29
C LYS A 50 -7.30 -6.29 3.15
N SER A 51 -6.99 -6.19 4.44
CA SER A 51 -7.15 -7.29 5.39
C SER A 51 -8.63 -7.63 5.61
N GLU A 52 -9.50 -6.62 5.69
CA GLU A 52 -10.95 -6.83 5.78
C GLU A 52 -11.52 -7.45 4.52
N ALA A 53 -10.99 -7.12 3.34
CA ALA A 53 -11.47 -7.70 2.08
C ALA A 53 -10.93 -9.13 1.83
N ASP A 54 -9.94 -9.60 2.59
CA ASP A 54 -9.36 -10.93 2.45
C ASP A 54 -10.16 -11.95 3.28
N PRO A 55 -10.91 -12.87 2.64
CA PRO A 55 -11.71 -13.87 3.35
C PRO A 55 -10.87 -14.82 4.22
N LEU A 56 -9.59 -15.00 3.90
CA LEU A 56 -8.68 -15.80 4.73
C LEU A 56 -8.27 -15.05 6.00
N ALA A 57 -8.02 -13.75 5.88
CA ALA A 57 -7.71 -12.92 7.04
C ALA A 57 -8.91 -12.78 7.98
N GLN A 58 -10.14 -12.68 7.45
CA GLN A 58 -11.37 -12.65 8.25
C GLN A 58 -11.55 -13.93 9.09
N ARG A 59 -11.24 -15.11 8.52
CA ARG A 59 -11.35 -16.40 9.22
C ARG A 59 -10.39 -16.58 10.39
N ALA A 60 -9.27 -15.87 10.38
CA ALA A 60 -8.28 -15.96 11.47
C ALA A 60 -8.66 -15.10 12.69
N ILE A 61 -9.64 -14.21 12.55
CA ILE A 61 -10.07 -13.28 13.60
C ILE A 61 -11.37 -13.75 14.29
N ALA A 62 -12.18 -14.57 13.59
CA ALA A 62 -13.42 -15.16 14.10
C ALA A 62 -13.16 -16.43 14.93
#